data_AF-A0A7Y2TJ04-F1
#
_entry.id   AF-A0A7Y2TJ04-F1
#
_cell.length_a   1.000
_cell.length_b   1.000
_cell.length_c   1.000
_cell.angle_alpha   90.00
_cell.angle_beta   90.00
_cell.angle_gamma   90.00
#
_symmetry.space_group_name_H-M   'P 1'
#
loop_
_entity.id
_entity.type
_entity.pdbx_description
1 polymer ?
#
loop_
_entity_poly.entity_id
_entity_poly.type
_entity_poly.pdbx_seq_one_letter_code
_entity_poly.pdbx_strand_id
1 'polypeptide(L)'
;MLSRNKTIFIHKSLVVLLGSVIMIFSCNNTSTLNTNQGIENSNIVWYSLNPKSSNIKFFLKNDSGSYFNSIGKLKSWLIRQNDELIFAINGGMFKKDFSPLGLYIENGKVISKINNVREAYGNFYLQPNGVFSISKDKIASIVKTQNFVSDSTINFATQSGPLLLYNDTINPLLTKGSTNLHIRNGVGIKPNGELLFAMSKERINFYDFASFFKENNCSTALYLDGFVSRTYLPEKNWKQLDGQLGVLIGVVK
;
A
#
# COMPACT_ATOMS: atom_id res chain seq x y z
N MET A 1 79.46 54.91 32.62
CA MET A 1 80.78 54.46 32.11
C MET A 1 80.68 52.96 31.79
N LEU A 2 81.25 52.53 30.66
CA LEU A 2 81.56 51.15 30.18
C LEU A 2 81.41 49.97 31.19
N SER A 3 81.01 48.74 30.83
CA SER A 3 80.66 48.11 29.52
C SER A 3 80.03 46.70 29.70
N ARG A 4 79.58 46.05 28.60
CA ARG A 4 79.76 44.60 28.20
C ARG A 4 79.88 43.54 29.33
N ASN A 5 79.34 42.31 29.34
CA ASN A 5 78.90 41.28 28.35
C ASN A 5 78.32 40.08 29.21
N LYS A 6 77.74 38.94 28.74
CA LYS A 6 77.38 38.38 27.42
C LYS A 6 76.24 37.32 27.55
N THR A 7 75.80 36.82 26.39
CA THR A 7 75.01 35.61 26.04
C THR A 7 75.31 34.30 26.82
N ILE A 8 74.29 33.43 27.04
CA ILE A 8 74.24 32.01 26.54
C ILE A 8 72.94 31.23 26.89
N PHE A 9 72.37 30.61 25.85
CA PHE A 9 71.48 29.43 25.72
C PHE A 9 70.06 29.34 26.33
N ILE A 10 69.19 28.78 25.48
CA ILE A 10 67.80 28.40 25.69
C ILE A 10 67.72 26.88 25.83
N HIS A 11 66.95 26.35 26.79
CA HIS A 11 66.24 25.09 26.57
C HIS A 11 64.86 25.05 27.22
N LYS A 12 63.99 24.24 26.58
CA LYS A 12 62.54 24.21 26.79
C LYS A 12 62.17 23.54 28.11
N SER A 13 61.13 24.05 28.76
CA SER A 13 60.13 23.22 29.45
C SER A 13 58.75 23.86 29.34
N LEU A 14 57.81 23.08 28.83
CA LEU A 14 56.44 23.45 28.54
C LEU A 14 55.56 23.00 29.71
N VAL A 15 54.87 23.93 30.39
CA VAL A 15 53.82 23.58 31.36
C VAL A 15 52.53 24.25 30.90
N VAL A 16 51.58 23.42 30.47
CA VAL A 16 50.28 23.84 29.95
C VAL A 16 49.34 24.17 31.10
N LEU A 17 48.74 25.36 31.06
CA LEU A 17 47.68 25.75 31.99
C LEU A 17 46.40 24.97 31.65
N LEU A 18 45.88 24.14 32.57
CA LEU A 18 44.55 23.56 32.41
C LEU A 18 43.48 24.64 32.68
N GLY A 19 43.04 25.31 31.61
CA GLY A 19 41.81 26.09 31.63
C GLY A 19 40.59 25.16 31.53
N SER A 20 39.79 25.10 32.60
CA SER A 20 38.54 24.34 32.63
C SER A 20 37.46 25.03 31.78
N VAL A 21 37.32 24.63 30.52
CA VAL A 21 36.22 25.09 29.65
C VAL A 21 34.95 24.35 30.02
N ILE A 22 34.00 25.06 30.65
CA ILE A 22 32.65 24.55 30.90
C ILE A 22 31.85 24.65 29.60
N MET A 23 31.87 23.58 28.80
CA MET A 23 30.97 23.39 27.66
C MET A 23 29.56 23.10 28.18
N ILE A 24 28.68 24.10 28.14
CA ILE A 24 27.24 23.90 28.36
C ILE A 24 26.66 23.21 27.11
N PHE A 25 26.64 21.88 27.13
CA PHE A 25 25.87 21.11 26.14
C PHE A 25 24.37 21.24 26.46
N SER A 26 23.69 22.16 25.78
CA SER A 26 22.24 22.12 25.68
C SER A 26 21.83 20.86 24.91
N CYS A 27 21.45 19.81 25.64
CA CYS A 27 20.73 18.68 25.06
C CYS A 27 19.37 19.15 24.56
N ASN A 28 19.31 19.52 23.28
CA ASN A 28 18.06 19.59 22.55
C ASN A 28 17.44 18.19 22.53
N ASN A 29 16.51 17.94 23.45
CA ASN A 29 15.64 16.78 23.39
C ASN A 29 14.69 16.95 22.19
N THR A 30 15.18 16.65 20.99
CA THR A 30 14.33 16.36 19.84
C THR A 30 13.56 15.09 20.14
N SER A 31 12.41 15.27 20.79
CA SER A 31 11.38 14.24 20.95
C SER A 31 11.00 13.75 19.56
N THR A 32 11.53 12.60 19.18
CA THR A 32 11.06 11.86 18.01
C THR A 32 9.61 11.51 18.24
N LEU A 33 8.72 12.18 17.51
CA LEU A 33 7.29 11.87 17.52
C LEU A 33 7.13 10.43 17.04
N ASN A 34 6.85 9.53 17.99
CA ASN A 34 6.50 8.14 17.72
C ASN A 34 5.18 8.12 16.93
N THR A 35 5.29 8.01 15.60
CA THR A 35 4.17 7.91 14.66
C THR A 35 3.29 6.67 14.91
N ASN A 36 3.71 5.75 15.78
CA ASN A 36 2.97 4.56 16.17
C ASN A 36 1.72 4.82 17.04
N GLN A 37 1.57 6.00 17.67
CA GLN A 37 0.39 6.28 18.51
C GLN A 37 -0.87 6.74 17.74
N GLY A 38 -0.78 6.97 16.42
CA GLY A 38 -1.95 7.28 15.58
C GLY A 38 -2.76 6.06 15.11
N ILE A 39 -2.32 4.85 15.42
CA ILE A 39 -2.74 3.63 14.70
C ILE A 39 -3.92 2.90 15.36
N GLU A 40 -4.04 2.89 16.69
CA GLU A 40 -5.07 2.09 17.37
C GLU A 40 -6.51 2.62 17.16
N ASN A 41 -6.70 3.94 17.09
CA ASN A 41 -8.00 4.57 16.87
C ASN A 41 -8.37 4.80 15.39
N SER A 42 -7.64 4.21 14.45
CA SER A 42 -8.00 4.34 13.02
C SER A 42 -9.23 3.49 12.70
N ASN A 43 -10.25 4.13 12.11
CA ASN A 43 -11.40 3.46 11.49
C ASN A 43 -11.05 2.67 10.21
N ILE A 44 -9.76 2.52 9.88
CA ILE A 44 -9.24 1.80 8.72
C ILE A 44 -8.23 0.75 9.20
N VAL A 45 -8.42 -0.50 8.77
CA VAL A 45 -7.40 -1.55 8.86
C VAL A 45 -6.55 -1.50 7.59
N TRP A 46 -5.23 -1.52 7.74
CA TRP A 46 -4.30 -1.36 6.62
C TRP A 46 -3.07 -2.25 6.76
N TYR A 47 -2.42 -2.53 5.64
CA TYR A 47 -1.21 -3.34 5.54
C TYR A 47 -0.26 -2.76 4.49
N SER A 48 0.99 -2.54 4.88
CA SER A 48 2.04 -1.99 4.01
C SER A 48 3.05 -3.07 3.64
N LEU A 49 3.48 -3.12 2.39
CA LEU A 49 4.48 -4.10 1.93
C LEU A 49 5.32 -3.56 0.75
N ASN A 50 6.59 -3.97 0.69
CA ASN A 50 7.40 -3.80 -0.52
C ASN A 50 7.23 -5.04 -1.41
N PRO A 51 6.74 -4.91 -2.66
CA PRO A 51 6.52 -6.05 -3.55
C PRO A 51 7.79 -6.88 -3.79
N LYS A 52 8.97 -6.26 -3.84
CA LYS A 52 10.25 -6.94 -4.14
C LYS A 52 10.59 -8.00 -3.09
N SER A 53 10.47 -7.66 -1.81
CA SER A 53 10.75 -8.54 -0.67
C SER A 53 9.56 -9.40 -0.22
N SER A 54 8.38 -9.17 -0.77
CA SER A 54 7.16 -9.92 -0.42
C SER A 54 6.81 -10.97 -1.48
N ASN A 55 6.04 -11.98 -1.07
CA ASN A 55 5.44 -12.98 -1.96
C ASN A 55 3.94 -12.66 -2.12
N ILE A 56 3.67 -11.54 -2.79
CA ILE A 56 2.31 -11.11 -3.15
C ILE A 56 1.85 -11.86 -4.40
N LYS A 57 0.69 -12.50 -4.32
CA LYS A 57 0.04 -13.29 -5.39
C LYS A 57 -1.41 -12.81 -5.55
N PHE A 58 -1.94 -12.92 -6.77
CA PHE A 58 -3.39 -12.79 -7.02
C PHE A 58 -3.98 -14.18 -7.21
N PHE A 59 -5.24 -14.37 -6.80
CA PHE A 59 -5.95 -15.63 -6.82
C PHE A 59 -7.39 -15.46 -7.28
N LEU A 60 -7.85 -16.29 -8.21
CA LEU A 60 -9.26 -16.35 -8.62
C LEU A 60 -9.85 -17.75 -8.46
N LYS A 61 -9.13 -18.78 -8.91
CA LYS A 61 -9.58 -20.18 -8.94
C LYS A 61 -8.52 -21.11 -8.35
N ASN A 62 -8.98 -22.23 -7.81
CA ASN A 62 -8.10 -23.32 -7.42
C ASN A 62 -7.71 -24.19 -8.63
N ASP A 63 -6.89 -25.20 -8.33
CA ASP A 63 -6.45 -26.29 -9.20
C ASP A 63 -7.61 -27.05 -9.89
N SER A 64 -8.76 -27.20 -9.24
CA SER A 64 -9.97 -27.81 -9.84
C SER A 64 -10.84 -26.81 -10.63
N GLY A 65 -10.32 -25.63 -10.98
CA GLY A 65 -11.00 -24.60 -11.78
C GLY A 65 -12.19 -23.92 -11.09
N SER A 66 -12.39 -24.17 -9.80
CA SER A 66 -13.46 -23.62 -8.96
C SER A 66 -13.02 -22.31 -8.31
N TYR A 67 -13.91 -21.32 -8.25
CA TYR A 67 -13.59 -20.03 -7.63
C TYR A 67 -13.35 -20.17 -6.12
N PHE A 68 -12.33 -19.48 -5.60
CA PHE A 68 -12.10 -19.43 -4.15
C PHE A 68 -13.26 -18.75 -3.41
N ASN A 69 -13.80 -17.67 -3.99
CA ASN A 69 -14.95 -16.87 -3.55
C ASN A 69 -15.07 -16.43 -2.07
N SER A 70 -14.08 -16.72 -1.24
CA SER A 70 -13.96 -16.32 0.17
C SER A 70 -12.50 -16.46 0.61
N ILE A 71 -12.07 -15.67 1.60
CA ILE A 71 -10.68 -15.76 2.10
C ILE A 71 -10.44 -17.09 2.83
N GLY A 72 -11.46 -17.65 3.49
CA GLY A 72 -11.38 -18.94 4.18
C GLY A 72 -11.07 -20.10 3.24
N LYS A 73 -11.69 -20.16 2.06
CA LYS A 73 -11.37 -21.19 1.05
C LYS A 73 -9.97 -21.04 0.47
N LEU A 74 -9.52 -19.80 0.20
CA LEU A 74 -8.14 -19.53 -0.20
C LEU A 74 -7.14 -19.99 0.87
N LYS A 75 -7.34 -19.59 2.13
CA LYS A 75 -6.50 -20.00 3.26
C LYS A 75 -6.44 -21.52 3.41
N SER A 76 -7.59 -22.20 3.37
CA SER A 76 -7.66 -23.66 3.47
C SER A 76 -6.99 -24.37 2.29
N TRP A 77 -6.96 -23.76 1.10
CA TRP A 77 -6.24 -24.30 -0.06
C TRP A 77 -4.72 -24.11 0.08
N LEU A 78 -4.26 -22.91 0.49
CA LEU A 78 -2.84 -22.62 0.74
C LEU A 78 -2.22 -23.56 1.77
N ILE A 79 -2.94 -23.83 2.88
CA ILE A 79 -2.51 -24.80 3.90
C ILE A 79 -2.25 -26.19 3.29
N ARG A 80 -3.03 -26.62 2.28
CA ARG A 80 -2.78 -27.90 1.57
C ARG A 80 -1.62 -27.85 0.59
N GLN A 81 -1.17 -26.66 0.19
CA GLN A 81 0.06 -26.45 -0.58
C GLN A 81 1.30 -26.29 0.32
N ASN A 82 1.13 -26.30 1.66
CA ASN A 82 2.12 -25.91 2.66
C ASN A 82 2.51 -24.41 2.64
N ASP A 83 1.69 -23.55 2.02
CA ASP A 83 1.82 -22.08 2.06
C ASP A 83 1.05 -21.52 3.29
N GLU A 84 1.61 -20.53 3.99
CA GLU A 84 0.90 -19.74 5.02
C GLU A 84 0.28 -18.47 4.40
N LEU A 85 -1.00 -18.18 4.70
CA LEU A 85 -1.60 -16.89 4.33
C LEU A 85 -1.32 -15.83 5.41
N ILE A 86 -0.55 -14.80 5.06
CA ILE A 86 -0.16 -13.70 5.96
C ILE A 86 -1.17 -12.55 5.89
N PHE A 87 -1.56 -12.16 4.67
CA PHE A 87 -2.51 -11.09 4.40
C PHE A 87 -3.42 -11.48 3.23
N ALA A 88 -4.70 -11.12 3.28
CA ALA A 88 -5.57 -11.15 2.11
C ALA A 88 -6.60 -10.02 2.10
N ILE A 89 -6.95 -9.59 0.89
CA ILE A 89 -8.00 -8.61 0.60
C ILE A 89 -8.67 -8.96 -0.74
N ASN A 90 -9.94 -8.63 -0.93
CA ASN A 90 -10.56 -8.77 -2.25
C ASN A 90 -10.04 -7.70 -3.23
N GLY A 91 -9.79 -8.12 -4.47
CA GLY A 91 -9.29 -7.29 -5.56
C GLY A 91 -10.41 -6.58 -6.32
N GLY A 92 -10.23 -6.40 -7.64
CA GLY A 92 -11.19 -5.68 -8.49
C GLY A 92 -12.57 -6.32 -8.58
N MET A 93 -13.55 -5.50 -8.97
CA MET A 93 -14.96 -5.87 -9.02
C MET A 93 -15.24 -7.06 -9.95
N PHE A 94 -16.30 -7.80 -9.63
CA PHE A 94 -16.64 -9.08 -10.25
C PHE A 94 -18.15 -9.18 -10.56
N LYS A 95 -18.54 -10.19 -11.34
CA LYS A 95 -19.92 -10.46 -11.77
C LYS A 95 -20.58 -11.52 -10.89
N LYS A 96 -21.90 -11.72 -11.03
CA LYS A 96 -22.66 -12.71 -10.23
C LYS A 96 -22.13 -14.16 -10.27
N ASP A 97 -21.34 -14.51 -11.27
CA ASP A 97 -20.70 -15.83 -11.45
C ASP A 97 -19.27 -15.91 -10.88
N PHE A 98 -18.84 -14.91 -10.09
CA PHE A 98 -17.48 -14.73 -9.57
C PHE A 98 -16.40 -14.41 -10.63
N SER A 99 -16.77 -14.26 -11.91
CA SER A 99 -15.81 -13.81 -12.95
C SER A 99 -15.46 -12.32 -12.80
N PRO A 100 -14.22 -11.89 -13.12
CA PRO A 100 -13.86 -10.47 -13.10
C PRO A 100 -14.75 -9.61 -14.03
N LEU A 101 -15.08 -8.39 -13.58
CA LEU A 101 -15.86 -7.42 -14.36
C LEU A 101 -15.02 -6.70 -15.43
N GLY A 102 -13.71 -6.58 -15.17
CA GLY A 102 -12.73 -5.97 -16.07
C GLY A 102 -11.51 -6.86 -16.30
N LEU A 103 -10.37 -6.24 -16.61
CA LEU A 103 -9.09 -6.93 -16.80
C LEU A 103 -8.76 -7.78 -15.56
N TYR A 104 -8.33 -9.02 -15.81
CA TYR A 104 -7.63 -9.82 -14.81
C TYR A 104 -6.49 -10.58 -15.45
N ILE A 105 -5.29 -10.42 -14.89
CA ILE A 105 -4.06 -11.14 -15.28
C ILE A 105 -3.56 -11.88 -14.04
N GLU A 106 -3.30 -13.17 -14.19
CA GLU A 106 -2.78 -14.04 -13.13
C GLU A 106 -1.61 -14.86 -13.69
N ASN A 107 -0.45 -14.82 -13.01
CA ASN A 107 0.78 -15.51 -13.42
C ASN A 107 1.18 -15.24 -14.90
N GLY A 108 1.02 -13.99 -15.34
CA GLY A 108 1.30 -13.54 -16.71
C GLY A 108 0.28 -13.93 -17.77
N LYS A 109 -0.82 -14.60 -17.40
CA LYS A 109 -1.91 -15.00 -18.31
C LYS A 109 -3.09 -14.05 -18.18
N VAL A 110 -3.56 -13.50 -19.30
CA VAL A 110 -4.82 -12.74 -19.37
C VAL A 110 -5.99 -13.72 -19.20
N ILE A 111 -6.70 -13.63 -18.07
CA ILE A 111 -7.85 -14.46 -17.72
C ILE A 111 -9.17 -13.74 -18.08
N SER A 112 -9.20 -12.42 -17.92
CA SER A 112 -10.32 -11.56 -18.34
C SER A 112 -9.78 -10.33 -19.07
N LYS A 113 -10.47 -9.92 -20.14
CA LYS A 113 -10.08 -8.76 -20.97
C LYS A 113 -10.40 -7.44 -20.26
N ILE A 114 -9.66 -6.39 -20.62
CA ILE A 114 -9.94 -5.03 -20.15
C ILE A 114 -11.35 -4.60 -20.56
N ASN A 115 -12.05 -3.95 -19.64
CA ASN A 115 -13.38 -3.40 -19.88
C ASN A 115 -13.26 -1.88 -20.11
N ASN A 116 -13.54 -1.48 -21.35
CA ASN A 116 -13.43 -0.09 -21.80
C ASN A 116 -14.76 0.67 -21.77
N VAL A 117 -15.83 0.10 -21.19
CA VAL A 117 -17.10 0.81 -20.99
C VAL A 117 -16.87 1.93 -19.98
N ARG A 118 -17.19 3.17 -20.38
CA ARG A 118 -16.96 4.37 -19.57
C ARG A 118 -18.17 4.82 -18.77
N GLU A 119 -19.38 4.48 -19.26
CA GLU A 119 -20.66 4.93 -18.72
C GLU A 119 -21.58 3.73 -18.55
N ALA A 120 -21.80 3.32 -17.29
CA ALA A 120 -22.77 2.31 -16.87
C ALA A 120 -22.97 2.42 -15.34
N TYR A 121 -23.90 1.63 -14.80
CA TYR A 121 -24.23 1.69 -13.37
C TYR A 121 -23.16 1.05 -12.47
N GLY A 122 -22.76 1.78 -11.41
CA GLY A 122 -21.93 1.27 -10.32
C GLY A 122 -20.49 1.81 -10.29
N ASN A 123 -19.82 1.66 -9.14
CA ASN A 123 -18.52 2.30 -8.84
C ASN A 123 -17.42 2.02 -9.88
N PHE A 124 -17.43 0.82 -10.49
CA PHE A 124 -16.47 0.41 -11.53
C PHE A 124 -16.36 1.41 -12.70
N TYR A 125 -17.47 2.07 -13.05
CA TYR A 125 -17.58 2.98 -14.18
C TYR A 125 -17.34 4.45 -13.79
N LEU A 126 -17.17 4.76 -12.50
CA LEU A 126 -16.86 6.11 -12.04
C LEU A 126 -15.44 6.49 -12.50
N GLN A 127 -15.34 7.54 -13.30
CA GLN A 127 -14.12 7.89 -14.01
C GLN A 127 -13.17 8.80 -13.20
N PRO A 128 -11.86 8.80 -13.50
CA PRO A 128 -11.16 7.70 -14.19
C PRO A 128 -11.17 6.44 -13.30
N ASN A 129 -11.47 5.29 -13.90
CA ASN A 129 -11.18 3.99 -13.30
C ASN A 129 -9.75 3.54 -13.68
N GLY A 130 -9.27 2.43 -13.14
CA GLY A 130 -7.86 2.06 -13.30
C GLY A 130 -7.54 0.58 -13.19
N VAL A 131 -6.28 0.27 -13.51
CA VAL A 131 -5.69 -1.06 -13.39
C VAL A 131 -4.56 -0.98 -12.38
N PHE A 132 -4.64 -1.83 -11.35
CA PHE A 132 -3.51 -2.13 -10.48
C PHE A 132 -2.78 -3.36 -11.04
N SER A 133 -1.47 -3.27 -11.24
CA SER A 133 -0.63 -4.35 -11.76
C SER A 133 0.69 -4.50 -11.01
N ILE A 134 1.30 -5.69 -11.16
CA ILE A 134 2.64 -6.01 -10.68
C ILE A 134 3.38 -6.75 -11.81
N SER A 135 4.57 -6.27 -12.18
CA SER A 135 5.43 -6.92 -13.19
C SER A 135 6.12 -8.18 -12.65
N LYS A 136 6.74 -8.96 -13.54
CA LYS A 136 7.60 -10.11 -13.19
C LYS A 136 8.79 -9.68 -12.34
N ASP A 137 9.33 -8.48 -12.57
CA ASP A 137 10.38 -7.86 -11.75
C ASP A 137 9.87 -7.24 -10.44
N LYS A 138 8.62 -7.56 -10.07
CA LYS A 138 7.94 -7.11 -8.86
C LYS A 138 7.85 -5.57 -8.76
N ILE A 139 7.67 -4.89 -9.89
CA ILE A 139 7.36 -3.45 -9.93
C ILE A 139 5.85 -3.29 -9.95
N ALA A 140 5.30 -2.58 -8.96
CA ALA A 140 3.88 -2.27 -8.90
C ALA A 140 3.54 -1.01 -9.69
N SER A 141 2.34 -0.95 -10.27
CA SER A 141 1.82 0.22 -10.96
C SER A 141 0.30 0.35 -10.78
N ILE A 142 -0.20 1.59 -10.74
CA ILE A 142 -1.62 1.92 -10.88
C ILE A 142 -1.73 2.95 -11.99
N VAL A 143 -2.49 2.62 -13.04
CA VAL A 143 -2.72 3.51 -14.18
C VAL A 143 -4.21 3.66 -14.48
N LYS A 144 -4.59 4.75 -15.15
CA LYS A 144 -5.93 4.91 -15.74
C LYS A 144 -6.17 3.79 -16.76
N THR A 145 -7.40 3.25 -16.84
CA THR A 145 -7.74 2.13 -17.75
C THR A 145 -7.26 2.36 -19.18
N GLN A 146 -7.51 3.53 -19.75
CA GLN A 146 -7.13 3.88 -21.12
C GLN A 146 -5.61 4.02 -21.35
N ASN A 147 -4.81 4.08 -20.28
CA ASN A 147 -3.35 4.11 -20.33
C ASN A 147 -2.75 2.71 -20.08
N PHE A 148 -3.56 1.69 -19.76
CA PHE A 148 -3.05 0.35 -19.51
C PHE A 148 -2.78 -0.38 -20.83
N VAL A 149 -1.53 -0.78 -21.03
CA VAL A 149 -1.11 -1.68 -22.11
C VAL A 149 -0.75 -3.03 -21.49
N SER A 150 -1.36 -4.11 -21.99
CA SER A 150 -1.00 -5.47 -21.59
C SER A 150 0.20 -5.93 -22.40
N ASP A 151 1.27 -6.32 -21.72
CA ASP A 151 2.47 -6.92 -22.34
C ASP A 151 2.91 -8.19 -21.58
N SER A 152 4.03 -8.79 -22.02
CA SER A 152 4.58 -10.02 -21.45
C SER A 152 5.36 -9.81 -20.15
N THR A 153 5.56 -8.57 -19.68
CA THR A 153 6.25 -8.23 -18.43
C THR A 153 5.28 -8.22 -17.23
N ILE A 154 3.99 -8.00 -17.46
CA ILE A 154 2.98 -8.02 -16.39
C ILE A 154 2.81 -9.45 -15.86
N ASN A 155 2.87 -9.62 -14.53
CA ASN A 155 2.64 -10.90 -13.87
C ASN A 155 1.23 -10.98 -13.25
N PHE A 156 0.79 -9.89 -12.62
CA PHE A 156 -0.52 -9.77 -12.02
C PHE A 156 -1.17 -8.45 -12.44
N ALA A 157 -2.49 -8.45 -12.69
CA ALA A 157 -3.26 -7.22 -12.87
C ALA A 157 -4.73 -7.41 -12.51
N THR A 158 -5.36 -6.37 -11.98
CA THR A 158 -6.80 -6.31 -11.75
C THR A 158 -7.32 -4.91 -12.06
N GLN A 159 -8.37 -4.82 -12.87
CA GLN A 159 -9.07 -3.57 -13.14
C GLN A 159 -10.16 -3.35 -12.10
N SER A 160 -10.27 -2.11 -11.60
CA SER A 160 -11.41 -1.68 -10.81
C SER A 160 -11.63 -0.17 -10.92
N GLY A 161 -12.56 0.39 -10.16
CA GLY A 161 -12.79 1.82 -10.17
C GLY A 161 -13.68 2.31 -9.01
N PRO A 162 -13.52 3.58 -8.61
CA PRO A 162 -12.68 4.61 -9.25
C PRO A 162 -11.21 4.61 -8.80
N LEU A 163 -10.36 5.35 -9.51
CA LEU A 163 -9.14 5.89 -8.92
C LEU A 163 -9.53 6.87 -7.79
N LEU A 164 -8.90 6.68 -6.63
CA LEU A 164 -9.04 7.52 -5.44
C LEU A 164 -8.09 8.72 -5.52
N LEU A 165 -6.84 8.43 -5.89
CA LEU A 165 -5.76 9.39 -6.09
C LEU A 165 -5.08 9.13 -7.43
N TYR A 166 -4.64 10.19 -8.10
CA TYR A 166 -3.77 10.13 -9.27
C TYR A 166 -2.85 11.36 -9.27
N ASN A 167 -1.54 11.14 -9.28
CA ASN A 167 -0.52 12.20 -9.15
C ASN A 167 -0.83 13.12 -7.95
N ASP A 168 -0.89 12.54 -6.75
CA ASP A 168 -1.09 13.19 -5.44
C ASP A 168 -2.42 13.97 -5.30
N THR A 169 -3.30 13.85 -6.29
CA THR A 169 -4.56 14.60 -6.41
C THR A 169 -5.75 13.66 -6.22
N ILE A 170 -6.67 14.02 -5.31
CA ILE A 170 -7.93 13.29 -5.12
C ILE A 170 -8.77 13.42 -6.40
N ASN A 171 -9.37 12.30 -6.84
CA ASN A 171 -10.26 12.31 -7.99
C ASN A 171 -11.41 13.34 -7.78
N PRO A 172 -11.58 14.34 -8.67
CA PRO A 172 -12.50 15.46 -8.45
C PRO A 172 -13.98 15.07 -8.41
N LEU A 173 -14.34 13.86 -8.86
CA LEU A 173 -15.71 13.33 -8.72
C LEU A 173 -16.03 12.81 -7.30
N LEU A 174 -15.04 12.73 -6.42
CA LEU A 174 -15.23 12.26 -5.05
C LEU A 174 -15.61 13.44 -4.16
N THR A 175 -16.90 13.60 -3.87
CA THR A 175 -17.41 14.74 -3.08
C THR A 175 -17.10 14.57 -1.59
N LYS A 176 -16.45 15.58 -0.98
CA LYS A 176 -16.27 15.68 0.48
C LYS A 176 -17.63 15.69 1.18
N GLY A 177 -17.80 14.89 2.23
CA GLY A 177 -19.06 14.78 2.97
C GLY A 177 -20.19 14.07 2.22
N SER A 178 -19.89 13.32 1.15
CA SER A 178 -20.90 12.55 0.41
C SER A 178 -21.62 11.54 1.32
N THR A 179 -22.94 11.44 1.17
CA THR A 179 -23.80 10.46 1.85
C THR A 179 -23.68 9.04 1.30
N ASN A 180 -22.88 8.81 0.24
CA ASN A 180 -22.60 7.47 -0.27
C ASN A 180 -21.60 6.75 0.66
N LEU A 181 -22.11 6.13 1.72
CA LEU A 181 -21.31 5.47 2.76
C LEU A 181 -21.32 3.95 2.59
N HIS A 182 -20.14 3.36 2.38
CA HIS A 182 -19.95 1.92 2.20
C HIS A 182 -18.74 1.44 3.01
N ILE A 183 -18.66 0.14 3.31
CA ILE A 183 -17.35 -0.45 3.63
C ILE A 183 -16.54 -0.41 2.34
N ARG A 184 -15.33 0.13 2.38
CA ARG A 184 -14.48 0.32 1.20
C ARG A 184 -13.15 -0.36 1.41
N ASN A 185 -12.55 -0.81 0.31
CA ASN A 185 -11.16 -1.20 0.27
C ASN A 185 -10.43 -0.60 -0.93
N GLY A 186 -9.10 -0.64 -0.90
CA GLY A 186 -8.26 -0.07 -1.93
C GLY A 186 -6.80 -0.44 -1.78
N VAL A 187 -6.03 -0.06 -2.79
CA VAL A 187 -4.57 -0.15 -2.82
C VAL A 187 -3.98 1.17 -3.28
N GLY A 188 -2.97 1.66 -2.56
CA GLY A 188 -2.17 2.82 -2.90
C GLY A 188 -0.72 2.46 -3.16
N ILE A 189 -0.03 3.26 -3.97
CA ILE A 189 1.41 3.18 -4.22
C ILE A 189 2.07 4.43 -3.65
N LYS A 190 3.06 4.23 -2.78
CA LYS A 190 3.94 5.30 -2.27
C LYS A 190 5.08 5.58 -3.28
N PRO A 191 5.69 6.78 -3.30
CA PRO A 191 6.79 7.12 -4.22
C PRO A 191 7.98 6.15 -4.26
N ASN A 192 8.22 5.37 -3.20
CA ASN A 192 9.26 4.34 -3.13
C ASN A 192 8.85 2.99 -3.75
N GLY A 193 7.64 2.87 -4.31
CA GLY A 193 7.08 1.62 -4.86
C GLY A 193 6.47 0.68 -3.82
N GLU A 194 6.38 1.08 -2.55
CA GLU A 194 5.68 0.34 -1.51
C GLU A 194 4.16 0.39 -1.72
N LEU A 195 3.50 -0.74 -1.52
CA LEU A 195 2.05 -0.86 -1.54
C LEU A 195 1.47 -0.61 -0.15
N LEU A 196 0.39 0.16 -0.11
CA LEU A 196 -0.49 0.27 1.05
C LEU A 196 -1.85 -0.31 0.67
N PHE A 197 -2.25 -1.42 1.27
CA PHE A 197 -3.62 -1.92 1.19
C PHE A 197 -4.41 -1.41 2.38
N ALA A 198 -5.68 -1.08 2.18
CA ALA A 198 -6.54 -0.59 3.25
C ALA A 198 -8.00 -1.03 3.07
N MET A 199 -8.71 -1.17 4.18
CA MET A 199 -10.15 -1.37 4.26
C MET A 199 -10.73 -0.57 5.43
N SER A 200 -11.85 0.13 5.23
CA SER A 200 -12.56 0.76 6.34
C SER A 200 -13.23 -0.30 7.23
N LYS A 201 -13.17 -0.12 8.55
CA LYS A 201 -13.88 -0.95 9.53
C LYS A 201 -15.38 -0.61 9.55
N GLU A 202 -15.68 0.67 9.29
CA GLU A 202 -17.03 1.25 9.25
C GLU A 202 -17.36 1.81 7.87
N ARG A 203 -18.59 2.31 7.68
CA ARG A 203 -19.00 2.90 6.39
C ARG A 203 -18.38 4.29 6.21
N ILE A 204 -17.70 4.48 5.09
CA ILE A 204 -16.98 5.72 4.75
C ILE A 204 -17.38 6.19 3.34
N ASN A 205 -17.28 7.49 3.06
CA ASN A 205 -17.41 8.00 1.69
C ASN A 205 -16.10 7.86 0.91
N PHE A 206 -16.14 8.08 -0.40
CA PHE A 206 -14.96 7.96 -1.25
C PHE A 206 -13.89 9.03 -0.99
N TYR A 207 -14.28 10.26 -0.63
CA TYR A 207 -13.34 11.36 -0.43
C TYR A 207 -12.50 11.17 0.83
N ASP A 208 -13.13 10.78 1.94
CA ASP A 208 -12.43 10.51 3.20
C ASP A 208 -11.53 9.27 3.06
N PHE A 209 -11.99 8.24 2.31
CA PHE A 209 -11.17 7.07 2.02
C PHE A 209 -9.99 7.38 1.08
N ALA A 210 -10.15 8.28 0.10
CA ALA A 210 -9.04 8.79 -0.71
C ALA A 210 -8.07 9.66 0.11
N SER A 211 -8.59 10.43 1.07
CA SER A 211 -7.79 11.29 1.97
C SER A 211 -6.84 10.45 2.83
N PHE A 212 -7.32 9.32 3.39
CA PHE A 212 -6.46 8.36 4.10
C PHE A 212 -5.22 7.94 3.28
N PHE A 213 -5.38 7.58 2.00
CA PHE A 213 -4.23 7.20 1.16
C PHE A 213 -3.27 8.38 0.94
N LYS A 214 -3.79 9.61 0.83
CA LYS A 214 -2.99 10.82 0.62
C LYS A 214 -2.19 11.18 1.86
N GLU A 215 -2.82 11.10 3.03
CA GLU A 215 -2.18 11.29 4.34
C GLU A 215 -1.10 10.23 4.62
N ASN A 216 -1.22 9.04 4.02
CA ASN A 216 -0.21 7.97 4.08
C ASN A 216 0.79 8.02 2.90
N ASN A 217 0.94 9.16 2.24
CA ASN A 217 1.91 9.44 1.17
C ASN A 217 1.78 8.52 -0.06
N CYS A 218 0.59 8.02 -0.39
CA CYS A 218 0.36 7.36 -1.68
C CYS A 218 0.13 8.41 -2.78
N SER A 219 0.95 8.36 -3.84
CA SER A 219 0.81 9.29 -4.98
C SER A 219 -0.30 8.89 -5.94
N THR A 220 -0.64 7.60 -5.98
CA THR A 220 -1.76 7.05 -6.75
C THR A 220 -2.44 5.95 -5.94
N ALA A 221 -3.77 5.88 -5.97
CA ALA A 221 -4.54 4.87 -5.26
C ALA A 221 -5.80 4.48 -6.03
N LEU A 222 -6.16 3.20 -5.98
CA LEU A 222 -7.29 2.59 -6.65
C LEU A 222 -8.22 1.96 -5.62
N TYR A 223 -9.51 2.28 -5.71
CA TYR A 223 -10.54 1.52 -4.98
C TYR A 223 -10.72 0.15 -5.63
N LEU A 224 -10.80 -0.90 -4.81
CA LEU A 224 -10.91 -2.27 -5.27
C LEU A 224 -12.39 -2.67 -5.38
N ASP A 225 -12.96 -3.39 -4.42
CA ASP A 225 -14.39 -3.73 -4.42
C ASP A 225 -15.03 -3.64 -3.02
N GLY A 226 -16.16 -2.96 -2.99
CA GLY A 226 -16.98 -2.64 -1.81
C GLY A 226 -18.44 -3.00 -1.96
N PHE A 227 -18.82 -3.83 -2.95
CA PHE A 227 -20.05 -4.61 -2.81
C PHE A 227 -19.92 -5.58 -1.63
N VAL A 228 -18.76 -6.25 -1.52
CA VAL A 228 -18.32 -6.96 -0.32
C VAL A 228 -16.81 -6.71 -0.13
N SER A 229 -16.44 -5.82 0.81
CA SER A 229 -15.04 -5.73 1.25
C SER A 229 -14.75 -6.71 2.39
N ARG A 230 -13.62 -7.41 2.31
CA ARG A 230 -13.09 -8.32 3.33
C ARG A 230 -11.59 -8.22 3.41
N THR A 231 -11.06 -8.24 4.64
CA THR A 231 -9.62 -8.27 4.92
C THR A 231 -9.30 -9.36 5.95
N TYR A 232 -8.23 -10.09 5.71
CA TYR A 232 -7.58 -10.97 6.68
C TYR A 232 -6.17 -10.45 6.94
N LEU A 233 -5.94 -10.04 8.19
CA LEU A 233 -4.69 -9.48 8.69
C LEU A 233 -4.56 -9.87 10.19
N PRO A 234 -4.11 -11.10 10.48
CA PRO A 234 -4.15 -11.67 11.82
C PRO A 234 -3.23 -10.95 12.81
N GLU A 235 -2.14 -10.33 12.33
CA GLU A 235 -1.24 -9.47 13.13
C GLU A 235 -1.93 -8.25 13.75
N LYS A 236 -3.01 -7.75 13.14
CA LYS A 236 -3.83 -6.63 13.66
C LYS A 236 -5.14 -7.12 14.28
N ASN A 237 -5.21 -8.40 14.67
CA ASN A 237 -6.40 -9.09 15.17
C ASN A 237 -7.65 -8.99 14.25
N TRP A 238 -7.46 -8.68 12.96
CA TRP A 238 -8.56 -8.53 11.99
C TRP A 238 -8.66 -9.77 11.10
N LYS A 239 -9.62 -10.66 11.37
CA LYS A 239 -9.68 -12.00 10.74
C LYS A 239 -11.05 -12.25 10.10
N GLN A 240 -11.27 -11.73 8.90
CA GLN A 240 -12.47 -12.05 8.11
C GLN A 240 -12.14 -13.15 7.10
N LEU A 241 -12.84 -14.28 7.20
CA LEU A 241 -12.66 -15.47 6.35
C LEU A 241 -13.86 -15.77 5.45
N ASP A 242 -14.95 -15.03 5.63
CA ASP A 242 -16.22 -15.16 4.92
C ASP A 242 -16.21 -14.36 3.59
N GLY A 243 -17.41 -14.10 3.08
CA GLY A 243 -17.66 -13.27 1.91
C GLY A 243 -18.16 -14.04 0.69
N GLN A 244 -18.59 -13.28 -0.31
CA GLN A 244 -18.80 -13.70 -1.68
C GLN A 244 -17.94 -12.77 -2.52
N LEU A 245 -16.77 -13.25 -2.94
CA LEU A 245 -15.68 -12.44 -3.47
C LEU A 245 -15.27 -12.92 -4.87
N GLY A 246 -14.77 -12.02 -5.71
CA GLY A 246 -14.18 -12.36 -7.00
C GLY A 246 -12.68 -12.62 -6.88
N VAL A 247 -11.89 -11.68 -7.42
CA VAL A 247 -10.43 -11.67 -7.27
C VAL A 247 -10.05 -11.54 -5.78
N LEU A 248 -9.03 -12.29 -5.37
CA LEU A 248 -8.35 -12.14 -4.08
C LEU A 248 -6.89 -11.74 -4.34
N ILE A 249 -6.37 -10.85 -3.50
CA ILE A 249 -4.95 -10.46 -3.47
C ILE A 249 -4.44 -10.87 -2.10
N GLY A 250 -3.30 -11.56 -2.03
CA GLY A 250 -2.75 -11.98 -0.75
C GLY A 250 -1.23 -12.05 -0.72
N VAL A 251 -0.67 -11.95 0.48
CA VAL A 251 0.73 -12.28 0.77
C VAL A 251 0.77 -13.65 1.40
N VAL A 252 1.63 -14.51 0.85
CA VAL A 252 1.86 -15.85 1.36
C VAL A 252 3.31 -16.02 1.82
N LYS A 253 3.58 -17.06 2.58
CA LYS A 253 4.92 -17.42 3.07
C LYS A 253 5.13 -18.92 2.91
#